data_AF-A0A929H180-F1
#
_entry.id   AF-A0A929H180-F1
#
_cell.length_a   1.000
_cell.length_b   1.000
_cell.length_c   1.000
_cell.angle_alpha   90.00
_cell.angle_beta   90.00
_cell.angle_gamma   90.00
#
_symmetry.space_group_name_H-M   'P 1'
#
loop_
_entity.id
_entity.type
_entity.pdbx_description
1 polymer ?
#
loop_
_entity_poly.entity_id
_entity_poly.type
_entity_poly.pdbx_seq_one_letter_code
_entity_poly.pdbx_strand_id
1 'polypeptide(L)'
;MIPKDLADREVAFTGLAGLRIVGLMNERKALRDKAFRWLHRTPGGLGTIKEFFEVLTWAQLGMHQKPCGLLNVRQYYAKFVGSVDYVVSQRFIEPEYRPMLLVDESPEALLAKSETW
;
A
#
# COMPACT_ATOMS: atom_id res chain seq x y z
N MET A 1 12.98 2.23 -6.30
CA MET A 1 13.18 0.90 -6.91
C MET A 1 12.26 0.77 -8.12
N ILE A 2 12.77 0.38 -9.29
CA ILE A 2 11.99 0.25 -10.53
C ILE A 2 12.40 -1.03 -11.28
N PRO A 3 11.46 -1.83 -11.83
CA PRO A 3 11.81 -2.97 -12.69
C PRO A 3 12.46 -2.50 -13.99
N LYS A 4 13.41 -3.27 -14.52
CA LYS A 4 14.12 -2.96 -15.75
C LYS A 4 13.18 -2.62 -16.91
N ASP A 5 12.17 -3.46 -17.15
CA ASP A 5 11.20 -3.25 -18.23
C ASP A 5 10.41 -1.93 -18.11
N LEU A 6 10.19 -1.44 -16.88
CA LEU A 6 9.56 -0.14 -16.65
C LEU A 6 10.57 1.00 -16.71
N ALA A 7 11.82 0.79 -16.29
CA ALA A 7 12.88 1.79 -16.45
C ALA A 7 13.19 2.07 -17.92
N ASP A 8 13.05 1.04 -18.76
CA ASP A 8 13.29 1.13 -20.20
C ASP A 8 12.07 1.73 -20.94
N ARG A 9 10.86 1.67 -20.36
CA ARG A 9 9.60 2.17 -20.95
C ARG A 9 9.13 3.53 -20.40
N GLU A 10 9.40 3.80 -19.13
CA GLU A 10 9.11 5.07 -18.45
C GLU A 10 10.39 5.91 -18.35
N VAL A 11 10.26 7.23 -18.21
CA VAL A 11 11.41 8.10 -17.89
C VAL A 11 11.80 7.85 -16.43
N ALA A 12 12.63 6.84 -16.19
CA ALA A 12 13.20 6.61 -14.88
C ALA A 12 13.84 7.93 -14.39
N PHE A 13 13.35 8.47 -13.29
CA PHE A 13 13.90 9.71 -12.75
C PHE A 13 15.26 9.42 -12.11
N THR A 14 16.33 9.73 -12.87
CA THR A 14 17.73 9.42 -12.51
C THR A 14 18.32 10.34 -11.45
N GLY A 15 17.61 11.41 -11.05
CA GLY A 15 18.05 12.34 -10.01
C GLY A 15 18.00 11.79 -8.57
N LEU A 16 17.60 10.52 -8.37
CA LEU A 16 17.51 9.90 -7.06
C LEU A 16 18.81 9.17 -6.69
N ALA A 17 19.46 9.62 -5.61
CA ALA A 17 20.70 9.03 -5.09
C ALA A 17 20.61 7.53 -4.74
N GLY A 18 19.41 6.97 -4.63
CA GLY A 18 19.15 5.56 -4.29
C GLY A 18 18.33 4.80 -5.33
N LEU A 19 18.36 5.20 -6.61
CA LEU A 19 17.61 4.50 -7.65
C LEU A 19 18.15 3.08 -7.85
N ARG A 20 17.43 2.09 -7.33
CA ARG A 20 17.71 0.67 -7.57
C ARG A 20 16.85 0.12 -8.71
N ILE A 21 17.49 -0.32 -9.79
CA ILE A 21 16.84 -1.07 -10.87
C ILE A 21 16.85 -2.56 -10.48
N VAL A 22 15.72 -3.24 -10.65
CA VAL A 22 15.54 -4.66 -10.30
C VAL A 22 15.06 -5.46 -11.50
N GLY A 23 15.22 -6.78 -11.49
CA GLY A 23 14.91 -7.61 -12.65
C GLY A 23 13.41 -7.70 -12.90
N LEU A 24 12.63 -8.01 -11.86
CA LEU A 24 11.19 -8.32 -11.99
C LEU A 24 10.32 -7.53 -11.01
N MET A 25 9.03 -7.45 -11.32
CA MET A 25 8.05 -6.75 -10.46
C MET A 25 7.91 -7.40 -9.07
N ASN A 26 7.96 -8.73 -8.99
CA ASN A 26 7.85 -9.44 -7.70
C ASN A 26 9.05 -9.15 -6.80
N GLU A 27 10.25 -9.06 -7.38
CA GLU A 27 11.47 -8.67 -6.67
C GLU A 27 11.35 -7.24 -6.11
N ARG A 28 10.86 -6.28 -6.92
CA ARG A 28 10.58 -4.91 -6.46
C ARG A 28 9.71 -4.89 -5.21
N LYS A 29 8.63 -5.68 -5.21
CA LYS A 29 7.67 -5.71 -4.10
C LYS A 29 8.26 -6.33 -2.85
N ALA A 30 8.96 -7.46 -2.98
CA ALA A 30 9.62 -8.12 -1.86
C ALA A 30 10.70 -7.22 -1.21
N LEU A 31 11.49 -6.52 -2.03
CA LEU A 31 12.48 -5.57 -1.53
C LEU A 31 11.84 -4.36 -0.85
N ARG A 32 10.73 -3.84 -1.41
CA ARG A 32 9.97 -2.75 -0.80
C ARG A 32 9.44 -3.20 0.57
N ASP A 33 8.79 -4.34 0.63
CA ASP A 33 8.29 -4.87 1.90
C ASP A 33 9.43 -4.94 2.93
N LYS A 34 10.55 -5.60 2.62
CA LYS A 34 11.70 -5.70 3.55
C LYS A 34 12.31 -4.36 3.98
N ALA A 35 12.29 -3.35 3.11
CA ALA A 35 12.94 -2.07 3.37
C ALA A 35 12.13 -1.12 4.26
N PHE A 36 10.80 -1.27 4.31
CA PHE A 36 9.93 -0.30 4.99
C PHE A 36 9.27 -0.92 6.23
N ARG A 37 9.22 -0.12 7.31
CA ARG A 37 8.58 -0.48 8.59
C ARG A 37 7.05 -0.40 8.54
N TRP A 38 6.52 0.45 7.66
CA TRP A 38 5.09 0.58 7.39
C TRP A 38 4.88 0.94 5.92
N LEU A 39 3.70 0.64 5.39
CA LEU A 39 3.39 0.81 3.98
C LEU A 39 2.18 1.73 3.84
N HIS A 40 2.33 2.83 3.10
CA HIS A 40 1.22 3.70 2.76
C HIS A 40 1.07 3.91 1.26
N ARG A 41 -0.11 4.35 0.82
CA ARG A 41 -0.33 4.86 -0.53
C ARG A 41 -1.08 6.19 -0.50
N THR A 42 -0.64 7.08 -1.38
CA THR A 42 -1.32 8.32 -1.76
C THR A 42 -2.27 8.05 -2.95
N PRO A 43 -3.13 9.00 -3.36
CA PRO A 43 -3.99 8.83 -4.53
C PRO A 43 -3.24 8.37 -5.78
N GLY A 44 -3.79 7.38 -6.49
CA GLY A 44 -3.18 6.81 -7.69
C GLY A 44 -4.08 5.78 -8.36
N GLY A 45 -3.70 5.37 -9.58
CA GLY A 45 -4.52 4.48 -10.41
C GLY A 45 -4.46 3.00 -10.00
N LEU A 46 -4.85 2.13 -10.94
CA LEU A 46 -4.95 0.68 -10.73
C LEU A 46 -3.65 0.04 -10.20
N GLY A 47 -2.49 0.49 -10.66
CA GLY A 47 -1.20 -0.01 -10.16
C GLY A 47 -1.02 0.22 -8.65
N THR A 48 -1.34 1.42 -8.18
CA THR A 48 -1.30 1.79 -6.76
C THR A 48 -2.26 0.94 -5.93
N ILE A 49 -3.50 0.79 -6.42
CA ILE A 49 -4.55 0.01 -5.74
C ILE A 49 -4.17 -1.47 -5.66
N LYS A 50 -3.71 -2.06 -6.77
CA LYS A 50 -3.28 -3.46 -6.84
C LYS A 50 -2.09 -3.75 -5.92
N GLU A 51 -1.12 -2.85 -5.87
CA GLU A 51 0.03 -2.99 -4.96
C GLU A 51 -0.39 -2.86 -3.49
N PHE A 52 -1.36 -2.00 -3.19
CA PHE A 52 -1.84 -1.82 -1.82
C PHE A 52 -2.57 -3.06 -1.30
N PHE A 53 -3.52 -3.59 -2.06
CA PHE A 53 -4.25 -4.78 -1.61
C PHE A 53 -3.37 -6.01 -1.51
N GLU A 54 -2.36 -6.16 -2.37
CA GLU A 54 -1.40 -7.26 -2.27
C GLU A 54 -0.69 -7.26 -0.91
N VAL A 55 -0.20 -6.11 -0.45
CA VAL A 55 0.46 -6.01 0.85
C VAL A 55 -0.53 -6.12 2.01
N LEU A 56 -1.75 -5.58 1.87
CA LEU A 56 -2.79 -5.75 2.88
C LEU A 56 -3.18 -7.22 3.06
N THR A 57 -3.28 -7.98 1.96
CA THR A 57 -3.55 -9.42 2.00
C THR A 57 -2.38 -10.20 2.61
N TRP A 58 -1.13 -9.80 2.37
CA TRP A 58 0.02 -10.42 3.06
C TRP A 58 -0.02 -10.18 4.57
N ALA A 59 -0.44 -9.00 5.00
CA ALA A 59 -0.68 -8.71 6.41
C ALA A 59 -1.77 -9.63 6.98
N GLN A 60 -2.91 -9.75 6.28
CA GLN A 60 -4.02 -10.62 6.67
C GLN A 60 -3.60 -12.10 6.78
N LEU A 61 -2.74 -12.57 5.88
CA LEU A 61 -2.19 -13.94 5.90
C LEU A 61 -1.08 -14.14 6.95
N GLY A 62 -0.75 -13.12 7.74
CA GLY A 62 0.32 -13.19 8.75
C GLY A 62 1.74 -13.22 8.19
N MET A 63 1.91 -12.93 6.90
CA MET A 63 3.24 -12.94 6.26
C MET A 63 4.11 -11.76 6.69
N HIS A 64 3.50 -10.68 7.18
CA HIS A 64 4.17 -9.60 7.88
C HIS A 64 3.23 -8.92 8.88
N GLN A 65 3.81 -8.21 9.85
CA GLN A 65 3.08 -7.40 10.80
C GLN A 65 3.48 -5.94 10.59
N LYS A 66 3.07 -5.35 9.45
CA LYS A 66 3.35 -3.95 9.15
C LYS A 66 2.06 -3.19 8.91
N PRO A 67 1.92 -1.97 9.45
CA PRO A 67 0.75 -1.14 9.23
C PRO A 67 0.59 -0.82 7.74
N CYS A 68 -0.65 -0.93 7.25
CA CYS A 68 -1.02 -0.63 5.88
C CYS A 68 -2.01 0.54 5.83
N GLY A 69 -1.58 1.68 5.29
CA GLY A 69 -2.33 2.94 5.32
C GLY A 69 -2.70 3.52 3.95
N LEU A 70 -3.87 4.16 3.87
CA LEU A 70 -4.29 5.01 2.75
C LEU A 70 -4.40 6.46 3.20
N LEU A 71 -3.69 7.36 2.51
CA LEU A 71 -3.86 8.79 2.70
C LEU A 71 -5.03 9.29 1.82
N ASN A 72 -6.17 9.55 2.46
CA ASN A 72 -7.45 9.88 1.84
C ASN A 72 -7.57 11.36 1.45
N VAL A 73 -6.60 11.89 0.70
CA VAL A 73 -6.58 13.30 0.27
C VAL A 73 -7.87 13.66 -0.47
N ARG A 74 -8.61 14.67 0.02
CA ARG A 74 -9.86 15.14 -0.58
C ARG A 74 -10.87 14.03 -0.84
N GLN A 75 -10.98 13.07 0.09
CA GLN A 75 -11.91 11.94 0.00
C GLN A 75 -11.68 11.00 -1.20
N TYR A 76 -10.47 10.99 -1.77
CA TYR A 76 -10.14 10.16 -2.94
C TYR A 76 -10.48 8.66 -2.74
N TYR A 77 -10.17 8.12 -1.55
CA TYR A 77 -10.40 6.72 -1.21
C TYR A 77 -11.76 6.47 -0.54
N ALA A 78 -12.62 7.48 -0.34
CA ALA A 78 -13.87 7.31 0.41
C ALA A 78 -14.77 6.19 -0.14
N LYS A 79 -15.00 6.16 -1.46
CA LYS A 79 -15.81 5.11 -2.10
C LYS A 79 -15.16 3.72 -2.00
N PHE A 80 -13.84 3.69 -2.03
CA PHE A 80 -13.08 2.45 -1.96
C PHE A 80 -13.14 1.85 -0.55
N VAL A 81 -12.95 2.69 0.48
CA VAL A 81 -13.11 2.30 1.88
C VAL A 81 -14.54 1.81 2.13
N GLY A 82 -15.55 2.54 1.64
CA GLY A 82 -16.94 2.08 1.71
C GLY A 82 -17.20 0.76 0.98
N SER A 83 -16.47 0.47 -0.11
CA SER A 83 -16.54 -0.83 -0.79
C SER A 83 -15.95 -1.95 0.07
N VAL A 84 -14.85 -1.69 0.78
CA VAL A 84 -14.29 -2.65 1.75
C VAL A 84 -15.27 -2.89 2.90
N ASP A 85 -15.89 -1.84 3.43
CA ASP A 85 -16.93 -1.94 4.48
C ASP A 85 -18.11 -2.80 4.00
N TYR A 86 -18.54 -2.61 2.75
CA TYR A 86 -19.56 -3.45 2.13
C TYR A 86 -19.14 -4.91 2.05
N VAL A 87 -17.93 -5.22 1.56
CA VAL A 87 -17.43 -6.59 1.47
C VAL A 87 -17.35 -7.28 2.85
N VAL A 88 -16.98 -6.52 3.90
CA VAL A 88 -17.03 -6.99 5.29
C VAL A 88 -18.47 -7.30 5.72
N SER A 89 -19.44 -6.41 5.42
CA SER A 89 -20.86 -6.65 5.70
C SER A 89 -21.42 -7.91 5.03
N GLN A 90 -20.87 -8.25 3.86
CA GLN A 90 -21.23 -9.45 3.09
C GLN A 90 -20.48 -10.70 3.56
N ARG A 91 -19.67 -10.61 4.63
CA ARG A 91 -18.89 -11.71 5.22
C ARG A 91 -17.86 -12.34 4.28
N PHE A 92 -17.37 -11.58 3.30
CA PHE A 92 -16.22 -12.01 2.48
C PHE A 92 -14.88 -11.60 3.09
N ILE A 93 -14.89 -10.68 4.06
CA ILE A 93 -13.75 -10.32 4.92
C ILE A 93 -14.25 -10.40 6.36
N GLU A 94 -13.53 -11.12 7.20
CA GLU A 94 -13.87 -11.17 8.63
C GLU A 94 -13.74 -9.78 9.26
N PRO A 95 -14.69 -9.35 10.11
CA PRO A 95 -14.67 -8.01 10.70
C PRO A 95 -13.37 -7.65 11.43
N GLU A 96 -12.68 -8.64 11.99
CA GLU A 96 -11.38 -8.48 12.65
C GLU A 96 -10.26 -7.99 11.72
N TYR A 97 -10.36 -8.22 10.41
CA TYR A 97 -9.38 -7.75 9.44
C TYR A 97 -9.65 -6.32 8.97
N ARG A 98 -10.84 -5.77 9.22
CA ARG A 98 -11.18 -4.41 8.79
C ARG A 98 -10.29 -3.32 9.41
N PRO A 99 -9.94 -3.37 10.71
CA PRO A 99 -9.01 -2.43 11.32
C PRO A 99 -7.59 -2.44 10.73
N MET A 100 -7.19 -3.50 10.01
CA MET A 100 -5.88 -3.56 9.35
C MET A 100 -5.73 -2.50 8.24
N LEU A 101 -6.84 -2.04 7.68
CA LEU A 101 -6.88 -0.93 6.71
C LEU A 101 -6.91 0.41 7.45
N LEU A 102 -5.74 1.02 7.63
CA LEU A 102 -5.63 2.36 8.20
C LEU A 102 -5.98 3.41 7.14
N VAL A 103 -6.76 4.42 7.53
CA VAL A 103 -7.16 5.51 6.64
C VAL A 103 -7.17 6.81 7.43
N ASP A 104 -6.60 7.87 6.84
CA ASP A 104 -6.70 9.24 7.35
C ASP A 104 -6.50 10.25 6.22
N GLU A 105 -6.94 11.47 6.42
CA GLU A 105 -6.69 12.60 5.50
C GLU A 105 -5.39 13.34 5.84
N SER A 106 -4.95 13.29 7.10
CA SER A 106 -3.69 13.88 7.57
C SER A 106 -2.56 12.84 7.52
N PRO A 107 -1.40 13.17 6.90
CA PRO A 107 -0.21 12.33 6.97
C PRO A 107 0.24 12.07 8.41
N GLU A 108 0.17 13.08 9.28
CA GLU A 108 0.58 13.01 10.68
C GLU A 108 -0.33 12.06 11.47
N ALA A 109 -1.64 12.17 11.29
CA ALA A 109 -2.60 11.27 11.93
C ALA A 109 -2.48 9.83 11.41
N LEU A 110 -2.22 9.65 10.11
CA LEU A 110 -1.96 8.33 9.54
C LEU A 110 -0.68 7.71 10.09
N LEU A 111 0.38 8.50 10.26
CA LEU A 111 1.63 8.06 10.87
C LEU A 111 1.42 7.66 12.33
N ALA A 112 0.73 8.48 13.12
CA ALA A 112 0.43 8.17 14.51
C ALA A 112 -0.35 6.85 14.65
N LYS A 113 -1.35 6.62 13.80
CA LYS A 113 -2.09 5.34 13.73
C LYS A 113 -1.18 4.14 13.42
N SER A 114 -0.14 4.35 12.60
CA SER A 114 0.80 3.29 12.24
C SER A 114 1.76 2.92 13.39
N GLU A 115 1.99 3.81 14.34
CA GLU A 115 2.85 3.57 15.50
C GLU A 115 2.14 2.80 16.62
N THR A 116 0.81 2.87 16.64
CA THR A 116 -0.07 2.21 17.63
C THR A 116 -0.77 0.95 17.09
N TRP A 117 -0.34 0.48 15.92
CA TRP A 117 -0.96 -0.61 15.16
C TRP A 117 -0.56 -1.99 15.67
#